data_AF-A0A7X8R725-F1
#
_entry.id   AF-A0A7X8R725-F1
#
_cell.length_a   1.000
_cell.length_b   1.000
_cell.length_c   1.000
_cell.angle_alpha   90.00
_cell.angle_beta   90.00
_cell.angle_gamma   90.00
#
_symmetry.space_group_name_H-M   'P 1'
#
loop_
_entity.id
_entity.type
_entity.pdbx_description
1 polymer ?
#
loop_
_entity_poly.entity_id
_entity_poly.type
_entity_poly.pdbx_seq_one_letter_code
_entity_poly.pdbx_strand_id
1 'polypeptide(L)'
;MKKAHEDVNVSAWLDDELGPADKAAMEQHLKVCRHCRNLLAELQQVRAITRQQPAYAVSPYFASRVLDGYRRASAETIWSELDHLWHPFLRWAAVATMILVALLAWPRNDQALENAVQVTEAELLSGQNELIQSLGDMDQVLQFALAQPSSQFGGFSQ
;
A
#
# COMPACT_ATOMS: atom_id res chain seq x y z
N MET A 1 -19.05 15.14 -44.80
CA MET A 1 -17.74 15.80 -45.00
C MET A 1 -17.22 16.58 -43.79
N LYS A 2 -17.99 16.82 -42.71
CA LYS A 2 -17.51 17.52 -41.50
C LYS A 2 -16.45 16.75 -40.67
N LYS A 3 -16.58 15.42 -40.55
CA LYS A 3 -15.64 14.60 -39.75
C LYS A 3 -14.18 14.67 -40.22
N ALA A 4 -13.94 14.80 -41.53
CA ALA A 4 -12.58 14.81 -42.08
C ALA A 4 -11.77 16.08 -41.77
N HIS A 5 -12.41 17.12 -41.23
CA HIS A 5 -11.75 18.37 -40.82
C HIS A 5 -11.45 18.42 -39.31
N GLU A 6 -12.12 17.60 -38.51
CA GLU A 6 -12.04 17.63 -37.05
C GLU A 6 -10.68 17.10 -36.55
N ASP A 7 -10.15 16.09 -37.24
CA ASP A 7 -8.84 15.49 -36.93
C ASP A 7 -7.65 16.32 -37.46
N VAL A 8 -7.92 17.42 -38.17
CA VAL A 8 -6.92 18.18 -38.93
C VAL A 8 -6.72 19.56 -38.30
N ASN A 9 -5.77 19.64 -37.36
CA ASN A 9 -5.48 20.87 -36.62
C ASN A 9 -4.47 21.76 -37.39
N VAL A 10 -5.00 22.67 -38.22
CA VAL A 10 -4.18 23.60 -39.03
C VAL A 10 -3.41 24.60 -38.17
N SER A 11 -3.93 25.00 -36.99
CA SER A 11 -3.20 25.91 -36.09
C SER A 11 -2.00 25.22 -35.45
N ALA A 12 -2.15 23.99 -34.96
CA ALA A 12 -1.03 23.21 -34.43
C ALA A 12 0.07 22.98 -35.48
N TRP A 13 -0.30 22.79 -36.75
CA TRP A 13 0.67 22.73 -37.84
C TRP A 13 1.41 24.06 -38.06
N LEU A 14 0.68 25.19 -38.01
CA LEU A 14 1.22 26.53 -38.20
C LEU A 14 2.18 26.96 -37.07
N ASP A 15 1.95 26.45 -35.86
CA ASP A 15 2.75 26.72 -34.66
C ASP A 15 3.85 25.66 -34.41
N ASP A 16 4.01 24.70 -35.33
CA ASP A 16 5.00 23.60 -35.27
C ASP A 16 4.85 22.67 -34.06
N GLU A 17 3.60 22.48 -33.61
CA GLU A 17 3.25 21.63 -32.45
C GLU A 17 2.90 20.19 -32.85
N LEU A 18 2.79 19.90 -34.16
CA LEU A 18 2.50 18.55 -34.66
C LEU A 18 3.74 17.66 -34.70
N GLY A 19 3.56 16.40 -34.34
CA GLY A 19 4.58 15.37 -34.55
C GLY A 19 4.87 15.15 -36.05
N PRO A 20 6.00 14.49 -36.38
CA PRO A 20 6.45 14.35 -37.77
C PRO A 20 5.45 13.58 -38.66
N ALA A 21 4.75 12.58 -38.12
CA ALA A 21 3.74 11.81 -38.85
C ALA A 21 2.50 12.67 -39.18
N ASP A 22 2.00 13.42 -38.21
CA ASP A 22 0.83 14.28 -38.37
C ASP A 22 1.13 15.47 -39.28
N LYS A 23 2.35 15.99 -39.22
CA LYS A 23 2.82 17.05 -40.13
C LYS A 23 2.81 16.59 -41.59
N ALA A 24 3.29 15.38 -41.88
CA ALA A 24 3.26 14.81 -43.23
C ALA A 24 1.81 14.56 -43.72
N ALA A 25 0.94 14.05 -42.84
CA ALA A 25 -0.48 13.87 -43.15
C ALA A 25 -1.17 15.22 -43.45
N MET A 26 -0.86 16.25 -42.68
CA MET A 26 -1.36 17.61 -42.90
C MET A 26 -0.91 18.18 -44.24
N GLU A 27 0.36 18.04 -44.59
CA GLU A 27 0.89 18.51 -45.88
C GLU A 27 0.21 17.81 -47.06
N GLN A 28 -0.09 16.50 -46.94
CA GLN A 28 -0.87 15.78 -47.94
C GLN A 28 -2.32 16.30 -48.00
N HIS A 29 -2.95 16.54 -46.85
CA HIS A 29 -4.31 17.08 -46.78
C HIS A 29 -4.40 18.48 -47.41
N LEU A 30 -3.43 19.36 -47.17
CA LEU A 30 -3.38 20.71 -47.74
C LEU A 30 -3.25 20.71 -49.28
N LYS A 31 -2.67 19.66 -49.88
CA LYS A 31 -2.60 19.54 -51.35
C LYS A 31 -3.97 19.33 -51.99
N VAL A 32 -4.84 18.58 -51.32
CA VAL A 32 -6.15 18.16 -51.87
C VAL A 32 -7.32 19.01 -51.36
N CYS A 33 -7.19 19.61 -50.18
CA CYS A 33 -8.30 20.28 -49.51
C CYS A 33 -8.25 21.80 -49.66
N ARG A 34 -9.14 22.35 -50.50
CA ARG A 34 -9.25 23.81 -50.70
C ARG A 34 -9.65 24.55 -49.42
N HIS A 35 -10.55 23.98 -48.61
CA HIS A 35 -11.02 24.63 -47.39
C HIS A 35 -9.88 24.82 -46.38
N CYS A 36 -9.07 23.80 -46.12
CA CYS A 36 -7.93 23.89 -45.22
C CYS A 36 -6.84 24.84 -45.73
N ARG A 37 -6.63 24.94 -47.06
CA ARG A 37 -5.73 25.96 -47.63
C ARG A 37 -6.21 27.38 -47.40
N ASN A 38 -7.51 27.62 -47.56
CA ASN A 38 -8.08 28.94 -47.31
C ASN A 38 -7.94 29.30 -45.81
N LEU A 39 -8.28 28.37 -44.92
CA LEU A 39 -8.11 28.54 -43.48
C LEU A 39 -6.64 28.84 -43.11
N LEU A 40 -5.69 28.12 -43.71
CA LEU A 40 -4.27 28.36 -43.50
C LEU A 40 -3.87 29.78 -43.95
N ALA A 41 -4.35 30.24 -45.10
CA ALA A 41 -4.07 31.58 -45.60
C ALA A 41 -4.66 32.67 -44.67
N GLU A 42 -5.88 32.48 -44.17
CA GLU A 42 -6.51 33.37 -43.20
C GLU A 42 -5.69 33.46 -41.90
N LEU A 43 -5.27 32.31 -41.34
CA LEU A 43 -4.44 32.27 -40.13
C LEU A 43 -3.06 32.92 -40.35
N GLN A 44 -2.43 32.71 -41.51
CA GLN A 44 -1.17 33.35 -41.86
C GLN A 44 -1.32 34.87 -41.99
N GLN A 45 -2.43 35.36 -42.54
CA GLN A 45 -2.73 36.78 -42.63
C GLN A 45 -2.87 37.41 -41.24
N VAL A 46 -3.61 36.77 -40.34
CA VAL A 46 -3.74 37.23 -38.94
C VAL A 46 -2.37 37.28 -38.27
N ARG A 47 -1.56 36.22 -38.41
CA ARG A 47 -0.19 36.17 -37.85
C ARG A 47 0.70 37.30 -38.37
N ALA A 48 0.58 37.64 -39.66
CA ALA A 48 1.33 38.74 -40.26
C ALA A 48 0.92 40.11 -39.67
N ILE A 49 -0.38 40.35 -39.49
CA ILE A 49 -0.90 41.59 -38.88
C ILE A 49 -0.45 41.71 -37.42
N THR A 50 -0.49 40.61 -36.65
CA THR A 50 -0.03 40.60 -35.25
C THR A 50 1.46 40.88 -35.14
N ARG A 51 2.27 40.38 -36.07
CA ARG A 51 3.72 40.65 -36.10
C ARG A 51 4.10 42.09 -36.47
N GLN A 52 3.19 42.83 -37.10
CA GLN A 52 3.39 44.25 -37.41
C GLN A 52 3.13 45.16 -36.20
N GLN A 53 2.62 44.62 -35.09
CA GLN A 53 2.40 45.42 -33.89
C GLN A 53 3.73 45.92 -33.32
N PRO A 54 3.81 47.18 -32.87
CA PRO A 54 5.01 47.73 -32.29
C PRO A 54 5.38 46.97 -31.02
N ALA A 55 6.67 46.67 -30.85
CA ALA A 55 7.18 46.14 -29.61
C ALA A 55 6.94 47.17 -28.49
N TYR A 56 6.10 46.82 -27.52
CA TYR A 56 5.83 47.70 -26.39
C TYR A 56 7.04 47.71 -25.45
N ALA A 57 7.48 48.90 -25.05
CA ALA A 57 8.54 49.03 -24.07
C ALA A 57 8.06 48.43 -22.73
N VAL A 58 8.65 47.30 -22.34
CA VAL A 58 8.42 46.73 -21.01
C VAL A 58 9.12 47.57 -19.94
N SER A 59 8.49 47.68 -18.78
CA SER A 59 9.09 48.38 -17.63
C SER A 59 10.47 47.80 -17.29
N PRO A 60 11.46 48.63 -16.90
CA PRO A 60 12.80 48.15 -16.53
C PRO A 60 12.79 47.17 -15.36
N TYR A 61 11.74 47.17 -14.53
CA TYR A 61 11.58 46.25 -13.39
C TYR A 61 10.76 44.99 -13.74
N PHE A 62 10.35 44.81 -14.99
CA PHE A 62 9.55 43.66 -15.39
C PHE A 62 10.30 42.34 -15.18
N ALA A 63 11.54 42.26 -15.65
CA ALA A 63 12.37 41.07 -15.56
C ALA A 63 12.60 40.64 -14.10
N SER A 64 12.90 41.59 -13.20
CA SER A 64 13.09 41.28 -11.79
C SER A 64 11.82 40.73 -11.15
N ARG A 65 10.65 41.34 -11.40
CA ARG A 65 9.37 40.82 -10.87
C ARG A 65 9.05 39.41 -11.36
N VAL A 66 9.31 39.11 -12.64
CA VAL A 66 9.07 37.78 -13.20
C VAL A 66 10.01 36.75 -12.57
N LEU A 67 11.30 37.09 -12.45
CA LEU A 67 12.30 36.20 -11.83
C LEU A 67 12.03 35.96 -10.35
N ASP A 68 11.56 36.98 -9.62
CA ASP A 68 11.20 36.84 -8.21
C ASP A 68 9.94 35.99 -8.04
N GLY A 69 8.95 36.12 -8.93
CA GLY A 69 7.79 35.24 -8.98
C GLY A 69 8.18 33.78 -9.24
N TYR A 70 9.04 33.54 -10.23
CA TYR A 70 9.53 32.19 -10.55
C TYR A 70 10.29 31.56 -9.37
N ARG A 71 11.17 32.34 -8.72
CA ARG A 71 11.92 31.86 -7.55
C ARG A 71 11.01 31.45 -6.40
N ARG A 72 9.97 32.24 -6.09
CA ARG A 72 9.00 31.90 -5.05
C ARG A 72 8.24 30.61 -5.37
N ALA A 73 7.70 30.49 -6.58
CA ALA A 73 7.01 29.28 -7.03
C ALA A 73 7.91 28.05 -6.98
N SER A 74 9.17 28.17 -7.44
CA SER A 74 10.13 27.06 -7.41
C SER A 74 10.53 26.65 -5.99
N ALA A 75 10.64 27.61 -5.07
CA ALA A 75 10.98 27.34 -3.68
C ALA A 75 9.84 26.56 -3.01
N GLU A 76 8.58 26.98 -3.19
CA GLU A 76 7.44 26.28 -2.57
C GLU A 76 7.31 24.83 -3.04
N THR A 77 7.57 24.53 -4.32
CA THR A 77 7.53 23.14 -4.83
C THR A 77 8.66 22.27 -4.29
N ILE A 78 9.87 22.81 -4.15
CA ILE A 78 11.04 22.05 -3.68
C ILE A 78 10.93 21.73 -2.19
N TRP A 79 10.48 22.67 -1.37
CA TRP A 79 10.33 22.44 0.07
C TRP A 79 9.10 21.59 0.40
N SER A 80 8.00 21.66 -0.38
CA SER A 80 6.79 20.87 -0.12
C SER A 80 6.97 19.36 -0.37
N GLU A 81 7.72 18.99 -1.41
CA GLU A 81 8.07 17.59 -1.69
C GLU A 81 8.99 17.02 -0.59
N LEU A 82 9.92 17.83 -0.08
CA LEU A 82 10.85 17.40 0.94
C LEU A 82 10.20 17.25 2.34
N ASP A 83 9.26 18.14 2.69
CA ASP A 83 8.53 18.08 3.96
C ASP A 83 7.67 16.81 4.06
N HIS A 84 7.09 16.36 2.93
CA HIS A 84 6.24 15.17 2.92
C HIS A 84 7.02 13.87 3.15
N LEU A 85 8.30 13.85 2.78
CA LEU A 85 9.22 12.72 2.97
C LEU A 85 9.79 12.65 4.40
N TRP A 86 9.97 13.79 5.09
CA TRP A 86 10.66 13.82 6.38
C TRP A 86 9.73 13.61 7.59
N HIS A 87 8.49 14.08 7.52
CA HIS A 87 7.48 13.90 8.59
C HIS A 87 7.14 12.43 8.95
N PRO A 88 6.99 11.47 8.01
CA PRO A 88 6.73 10.08 8.38
C PRO A 88 7.92 9.45 9.11
N PHE A 89 9.16 9.74 8.70
CA PHE A 89 10.35 9.14 9.31
C PHE A 89 10.53 9.54 10.78
N LEU A 90 10.26 10.80 11.13
CA LEU A 90 10.27 11.25 12.54
C LEU A 90 9.19 10.54 13.38
N ARG A 91 8.00 10.29 12.82
CA ARG A 91 6.92 9.57 13.54
C ARG A 91 7.28 8.10 13.77
N TRP A 92 7.86 7.44 12.78
CA TRP A 92 8.33 6.05 12.92
C TRP A 92 9.48 5.92 13.92
N ALA A 93 10.39 6.90 13.98
CA ALA A 93 11.48 6.90 14.95
C ALA A 93 10.97 6.93 16.41
N ALA A 94 9.93 7.72 16.71
CA ALA A 94 9.33 7.78 18.04
C ALA A 94 8.61 6.47 18.43
N VAL A 95 7.99 5.80 17.47
CA VAL A 95 7.35 4.48 17.70
C VAL A 95 8.43 3.42 17.95
N ALA A 96 9.50 3.41 17.16
CA ALA A 96 10.59 2.46 17.32
C ALA A 96 11.29 2.60 18.68
N THR A 97 11.51 3.83 19.17
CA THR A 97 12.09 4.05 20.50
C THR A 97 11.16 3.59 21.62
N MET A 98 9.85 3.84 21.51
CA MET A 98 8.85 3.31 22.47
C MET A 98 8.85 1.78 22.53
N ILE A 99 8.90 1.11 21.37
CA ILE A 99 8.96 -0.36 21.28
C ILE A 99 10.26 -0.88 21.90
N LEU A 100 11.40 -0.25 21.59
CA LEU A 100 12.70 -0.64 22.14
C LEU A 100 12.70 -0.53 23.67
N VAL A 101 12.17 0.56 24.22
CA VAL A 101 12.04 0.77 25.67
C VAL A 101 11.11 -0.28 26.28
N ALA A 102 9.98 -0.59 25.64
CA ALA A 102 9.06 -1.63 26.12
C ALA A 102 9.71 -3.03 26.14
N LEU A 103 10.50 -3.37 25.12
CA LEU A 103 11.23 -4.63 25.06
C LEU A 103 12.34 -4.72 26.13
N LEU A 104 13.03 -3.60 26.39
CA LEU A 104 14.09 -3.54 27.42
C LEU A 104 13.53 -3.51 28.84
N ALA A 105 12.38 -2.88 29.05
CA ALA A 105 11.69 -2.82 30.33
C ALA A 105 10.83 -4.07 30.61
N TRP A 106 10.67 -4.97 29.63
CA TRP A 106 9.94 -6.21 29.83
C TRP A 106 10.70 -7.07 30.85
N PRO A 107 10.14 -7.31 32.05
CA PRO A 107 10.78 -8.17 33.03
C PRO A 107 10.94 -9.54 32.37
N ARG A 108 12.19 -9.99 32.26
CA ARG A 108 12.54 -11.31 31.72
C ARG A 108 11.91 -12.35 32.67
N ASN A 109 10.68 -12.72 32.36
CA ASN A 109 9.79 -13.49 33.22
C ASN A 109 10.17 -14.97 33.14
N ASP A 110 11.43 -15.27 33.49
CA ASP A 110 11.98 -16.63 33.53
C ASP A 110 11.23 -17.49 34.57
N GLN A 111 10.56 -16.84 35.54
CA GLN A 111 9.70 -17.46 36.55
C GLN A 111 8.47 -18.18 35.97
N ALA A 112 7.94 -17.74 34.81
CA ALA A 112 6.79 -18.41 34.21
C ALA A 112 7.15 -19.78 33.61
N LEU A 113 8.40 -19.96 33.17
CA LEU A 113 8.89 -21.25 32.69
C LEU A 113 9.16 -22.22 33.84
N GLU A 114 9.71 -21.73 34.96
CA GLU A 114 9.93 -22.57 36.16
C GLU A 114 8.61 -23.06 36.78
N ASN A 115 7.59 -22.20 36.86
CA ASN A 115 6.28 -22.59 37.38
C ASN A 115 5.56 -23.62 36.49
N ALA A 116 5.72 -23.54 35.17
CA ALA A 116 5.11 -24.49 34.24
C ALA A 116 5.76 -25.88 34.35
N VAL A 117 7.07 -25.96 34.58
CA VAL A 117 7.79 -27.24 34.75
C VAL A 117 7.38 -27.93 36.05
N GLN A 118 7.29 -27.21 37.18
CA GLN A 118 6.93 -27.83 38.46
C GLN A 118 5.53 -28.45 38.50
N VAL A 119 4.56 -27.85 37.79
CA VAL A 119 3.18 -28.37 37.73
C VAL A 119 3.12 -29.70 36.98
N THR A 120 3.89 -29.85 35.90
CA THR A 120 3.91 -31.10 35.12
C THR A 120 4.50 -32.28 35.88
N GLU A 121 5.49 -32.02 36.75
CA GLU A 121 6.15 -33.07 37.54
C GLU A 121 5.24 -33.58 38.67
N ALA A 122 4.45 -32.68 39.27
CA ALA A 122 3.47 -33.05 40.29
C ALA A 122 2.31 -33.90 39.74
N GLU A 123 1.79 -33.57 38.54
CA GLU A 123 0.72 -34.34 37.88
C GLU A 123 1.17 -35.74 37.44
N LEU A 124 2.42 -35.90 36.99
CA LEU A 124 2.96 -37.21 36.62
C LEU A 124 3.09 -38.15 37.83
N LEU A 125 3.51 -37.63 38.98
CA LEU A 125 3.64 -38.42 40.21
C LEU A 125 2.28 -38.79 40.80
N SER A 126 1.27 -37.93 40.71
CA SER A 126 -0.09 -38.26 41.17
C SER A 126 -0.75 -39.33 40.31
N GLY A 127 -0.62 -39.24 38.97
CA GLY A 127 -1.19 -40.22 38.05
C GLY A 127 -0.59 -41.62 38.20
N GLN A 128 0.70 -41.71 38.55
CA GLN A 128 1.37 -43.00 38.76
C GLN A 128 0.88 -43.71 40.05
N ASN A 129 0.54 -42.94 41.08
CA ASN A 129 0.09 -43.48 42.36
C ASN A 129 -1.35 -44.04 42.28
N GLU A 130 -2.23 -43.43 41.47
CA GLU A 130 -3.59 -43.96 41.22
C GLU A 130 -3.57 -45.29 40.47
N LEU A 131 -2.67 -45.46 39.49
CA LEU A 131 -2.51 -46.73 38.78
C LEU A 131 -2.06 -47.87 39.70
N ILE A 132 -1.15 -47.59 40.63
CA ILE A 132 -0.67 -48.57 41.62
C ILE A 132 -1.82 -48.98 42.58
N GLN A 133 -2.66 -48.02 42.99
CA GLN A 133 -3.82 -48.32 43.84
C GLN A 133 -4.87 -49.16 43.11
N SER A 134 -5.16 -48.85 41.84
CA SER A 134 -6.11 -49.62 41.04
C SER A 134 -5.65 -51.06 40.81
N LEU A 135 -4.34 -51.28 40.62
CA LEU A 135 -3.76 -52.62 40.52
C LEU A 135 -3.86 -53.40 41.85
N GLY A 136 -3.71 -52.74 42.99
CA GLY A 136 -3.90 -53.37 44.31
C GLY A 136 -5.34 -53.77 44.60
N ASP A 137 -6.30 -52.96 44.16
CA ASP A 137 -7.74 -53.23 44.37
C ASP A 137 -8.23 -54.43 43.54
N MET A 138 -7.62 -54.67 42.37
CA MET A 138 -7.96 -55.81 41.51
C MET A 138 -7.58 -57.16 42.14
N ASP A 139 -6.55 -57.22 43.00
CA ASP A 139 -6.19 -58.42 43.75
C ASP A 139 -7.24 -58.75 44.83
N GLN A 140 -7.84 -57.74 45.47
CA GLN A 140 -8.96 -57.94 46.40
C GLN A 140 -10.21 -58.49 45.70
N VAL A 141 -10.52 -57.99 44.50
CA VAL A 141 -11.64 -58.50 43.70
C VAL A 141 -11.42 -59.96 43.32
N LEU A 142 -10.19 -60.34 42.93
CA LEU A 142 -9.84 -61.72 42.63
C LEU A 142 -9.92 -62.63 43.85
N GLN A 143 -9.44 -62.20 45.02
CA GLN A 143 -9.56 -62.96 46.26
C GLN A 143 -11.03 -63.14 46.69
N PHE A 144 -11.86 -62.11 46.53
CA PHE A 144 -13.29 -62.19 46.81
C PHE A 144 -14.00 -63.18 45.87
N ALA A 145 -13.69 -63.16 44.57
CA ALA A 145 -14.25 -64.09 43.59
C ALA A 145 -13.86 -65.55 43.89
N LEU A 146 -12.64 -65.80 44.36
CA LEU A 146 -12.18 -67.14 44.75
C LEU A 146 -12.76 -67.61 46.09
N ALA A 147 -13.20 -66.69 46.96
CA ALA A 147 -13.73 -66.99 48.29
C ALA A 147 -15.25 -67.24 48.33
N GLN A 148 -16.00 -67.07 47.22
CA GLN A 148 -17.45 -67.29 47.21
C GLN A 148 -17.83 -68.78 47.05
N PRO A 149 -18.49 -69.40 48.03
CA PRO A 149 -19.02 -70.76 47.89
C PRO A 149 -20.26 -70.80 46.97
N SER A 150 -20.28 -71.78 46.06
CA SER A 150 -21.19 -71.93 44.92
C SER A 150 -22.65 -72.35 45.24
N SER A 151 -23.27 -71.85 46.31
CA SER A 151 -24.58 -72.35 46.78
C SER A 151 -25.82 -71.63 46.22
N GLN A 152 -25.72 -70.84 45.14
CA GLN A 152 -26.89 -70.36 44.38
C GLN A 152 -27.13 -71.21 43.11
N PHE A 153 -27.58 -72.46 43.29
CA PHE A 153 -28.32 -73.18 42.25
C PHE A 153 -29.24 -74.20 42.94
N GLY A 154 -30.50 -73.82 43.19
CA GLY A 154 -31.51 -74.74 43.70
C GLY A 154 -32.75 -74.02 44.22
N GLY A 155 -33.76 -73.83 43.37
CA GLY A 155 -35.03 -73.25 43.80
C GLY A 155 -35.99 -72.85 42.67
N PHE A 156 -36.12 -73.67 41.63
CA PHE A 156 -37.21 -73.57 40.65
C PHE A 156 -37.92 -74.92 40.58
N SER A 157 -39.10 -75.04 41.22
CA SER A 157 -40.13 -76.01 40.82
C SER A 157 -41.48 -75.73 41.50
N GLN A 158 -42.44 -75.39 40.63
CA GLN A 158 -43.90 -75.62 40.66
C GLN A 158 -44.75 -74.97 41.76
#